data_AF-K6V4B2-F1
#
_entry.id   AF-K6V4B2-F1
#
_cell.length_a   1.000
_cell.length_b   1.000
_cell.length_c   1.000
_cell.angle_alpha   90.00
_cell.angle_beta   90.00
_cell.angle_gamma   90.00
#
_symmetry.space_group_name_H-M   'P 1'
#
loop_
_entity.id
_entity.type
_entity.pdbx_description
1 polymer ?
#
loop_
_entity_poly.entity_id
_entity_poly.type
_entity_poly.pdbx_seq_one_letter_code
_entity_poly.pdbx_strand_id
1 'polypeptide(L)'
;MVATCSLLESGQEDSQGVVNMDAKQQQMLAFEKEWYRLGGGSSHAISERFGLNDRDFFSEMDRLVQVEPPATLTTSELRRMRSVIRQRLWMAR
;
A
#
# COMPACT_ATOMS: atom_id res chain seq x y z
N MET A 1 47.64 17.50 9.17
CA MET A 1 46.74 16.52 9.83
C MET A 1 45.43 17.22 10.13
N VAL A 2 44.34 16.56 9.70
CA VAL A 2 42.90 16.74 10.03
C VAL A 2 42.21 18.09 9.75
N ALA A 3 41.64 18.12 8.53
CA ALA A 3 40.33 18.63 8.11
C ALA A 3 39.44 19.35 9.14
N THR A 4 39.05 20.57 8.77
CA THR A 4 37.83 21.25 9.23
C THR A 4 36.60 20.51 8.70
N CYS A 5 35.82 19.88 9.57
CA CYS A 5 34.45 19.46 9.24
C CYS A 5 33.46 20.43 9.88
N SER A 6 33.05 21.44 9.11
CA SER A 6 31.75 22.09 9.28
C SER A 6 30.70 21.06 8.89
N LEU A 7 30.09 20.39 9.87
CA LEU A 7 28.88 19.61 9.63
C LEU A 7 27.69 20.55 9.76
N LEU A 8 27.22 21.00 8.61
CA LEU A 8 25.94 21.65 8.41
C LEU A 8 24.87 20.60 8.73
N GLU A 9 24.26 20.66 9.92
CA GLU A 9 23.04 19.91 10.22
C GLU A 9 21.88 20.64 9.54
N SER A 10 21.75 20.37 8.23
CA SER A 10 20.61 20.82 7.44
C SER A 10 19.36 20.18 7.99
N GLY A 11 18.47 21.02 8.52
CA GLY A 11 17.12 20.62 8.87
C GLY A 11 16.38 20.06 7.67
N GLN A 12 15.55 19.05 7.93
CA GLN A 12 14.48 18.68 7.03
C GLN A 12 13.17 18.72 7.83
N GLU A 13 12.62 19.92 7.90
CA GLU A 13 11.21 20.16 8.18
C GLU A 13 10.42 19.79 6.92
N ASP A 14 10.04 18.52 6.76
CA ASP A 14 9.10 18.14 5.72
C ASP A 14 7.66 18.53 6.15
N SER A 15 7.37 19.81 5.99
CA SER A 15 6.03 20.33 5.81
C SER A 15 5.68 20.27 4.32
N GLN A 16 4.52 19.66 4.01
CA GLN A 16 3.80 19.57 2.72
C GLN A 16 3.93 18.23 1.96
N GLY A 17 2.80 17.56 1.80
CA GLY A 17 2.64 16.49 0.82
C GLY A 17 1.16 16.28 0.51
N VAL A 18 0.66 16.92 -0.54
CA VAL A 18 -0.46 16.36 -1.30
C VAL A 18 -0.19 14.86 -1.46
N VAL A 19 -1.12 14.00 -1.03
CA VAL A 19 -0.95 12.54 -1.03
C VAL A 19 -0.72 12.04 -2.45
N ASN A 20 0.53 12.06 -2.89
CA ASN A 20 0.93 11.59 -4.20
C ASN A 20 1.22 10.10 -4.01
N MET A 21 0.22 9.29 -4.32
CA MET A 21 0.27 7.83 -4.22
C MET A 21 1.55 7.30 -4.86
N ASP A 22 2.38 6.58 -4.09
CA ASP A 22 3.65 6.02 -4.54
C ASP A 22 3.40 5.07 -5.74
N ALA A 23 4.34 5.01 -6.68
CA ALA A 23 4.26 4.09 -7.82
C ALA A 23 4.03 2.64 -7.37
N LYS A 24 4.63 2.22 -6.25
CA LYS A 24 4.42 0.90 -5.66
C LYS A 24 2.97 0.72 -5.18
N GLN A 25 2.42 1.72 -4.52
CA GLN A 25 1.04 1.72 -4.03
C GLN A 25 0.03 1.61 -5.19
N GLN A 26 0.29 2.33 -6.30
CA GLN A 26 -0.53 2.23 -7.51
C GLN A 26 -0.49 0.81 -8.11
N GLN A 27 0.68 0.18 -8.12
CA GLN A 27 0.84 -1.21 -8.58
C GLN A 27 0.11 -2.20 -7.67
N MET A 28 0.18 -2.02 -6.35
CA MET A 28 -0.54 -2.86 -5.38
C MET A 28 -2.06 -2.75 -5.59
N LEU A 29 -2.58 -1.54 -5.81
CA LEU A 29 -3.99 -1.31 -6.08
C LEU A 29 -4.42 -1.89 -7.44
N ALA A 30 -3.61 -1.70 -8.49
CA ALA A 30 -3.86 -2.28 -9.80
C ALA A 30 -3.94 -3.81 -9.73
N PHE A 31 -2.99 -4.43 -9.01
CA PHE A 31 -3.02 -5.84 -8.73
C PHE A 31 -4.31 -6.22 -7.98
N GLU A 32 -4.62 -5.67 -6.82
CA GLU A 32 -5.80 -6.11 -6.05
C GLU A 32 -7.12 -5.93 -6.84
N LYS A 33 -7.25 -4.91 -7.69
CA LYS A 33 -8.42 -4.73 -8.57
C LYS A 33 -8.66 -5.89 -9.53
N GLU A 34 -7.63 -6.60 -9.97
CA GLU A 34 -7.77 -7.77 -10.84
C GLU A 34 -8.22 -9.01 -10.05
N TRP A 35 -7.88 -9.08 -8.75
CA TRP A 35 -7.99 -10.31 -7.96
C TRP A 35 -9.08 -10.29 -6.87
N TYR A 36 -9.60 -9.13 -6.47
CA TYR A 36 -10.58 -9.04 -5.38
C TYR A 36 -11.86 -9.86 -5.64
N ARG A 37 -12.23 -10.05 -6.91
CA ARG A 37 -13.40 -10.87 -7.28
C ARG A 37 -13.21 -12.36 -6.97
N LEU A 38 -11.95 -12.81 -6.96
CA LEU A 38 -11.50 -14.17 -6.70
C LEU A 38 -11.10 -14.42 -5.23
N GLY A 39 -11.25 -13.43 -4.35
CA GLY A 39 -10.83 -13.51 -2.95
C GLY A 39 -9.46 -12.90 -2.65
N GLY A 40 -8.90 -12.13 -3.60
CA GLY A 40 -7.64 -11.41 -3.46
C GLY A 40 -6.47 -12.12 -4.14
N GLY A 41 -5.36 -11.39 -4.32
CA GLY A 41 -4.16 -11.93 -4.97
C GLY A 41 -3.50 -13.04 -4.16
N SER A 42 -2.90 -14.05 -4.82
CA SER A 42 -2.27 -15.18 -4.12
C SER A 42 -1.03 -14.76 -3.30
N SER A 43 -0.80 -15.43 -2.17
CA SER A 43 0.30 -15.11 -1.24
C SER A 43 1.68 -15.23 -1.90
N HIS A 44 1.86 -16.25 -2.73
CA HIS A 44 3.10 -16.44 -3.51
C HIS A 44 3.33 -15.30 -4.50
N ALA A 45 2.28 -14.85 -5.20
CA ALA A 45 2.44 -13.77 -6.17
C ALA A 45 2.57 -12.39 -5.52
N ILE A 46 2.07 -12.23 -4.28
CA ILE A 46 2.30 -11.04 -3.45
C ILE A 46 3.77 -10.98 -3.03
N SER A 47 4.33 -12.09 -2.52
CA SER A 47 5.72 -12.12 -2.08
C SER A 47 6.70 -11.98 -3.24
N GLU A 48 6.44 -12.62 -4.38
CA GLU A 48 7.29 -12.52 -5.57
C GLU A 48 7.32 -11.11 -6.17
N ARG A 49 6.16 -10.44 -6.31
CA ARG A 49 6.10 -9.10 -6.95
C ARG A 49 6.46 -7.96 -6.03
N PHE A 50 6.05 -8.02 -4.76
CA PHE A 50 6.15 -6.88 -3.85
C PHE A 50 7.16 -7.09 -2.72
N GLY A 51 7.68 -8.31 -2.54
CA GLY A 51 8.58 -8.66 -1.43
C GLY A 51 7.90 -8.61 -0.07
N LEU A 52 6.56 -8.66 -0.03
CA LEU A 52 5.75 -8.53 1.18
C LEU A 52 5.11 -9.88 1.53
N ASN A 53 4.86 -10.09 2.83
CA ASN A 53 3.93 -11.13 3.25
C ASN A 53 2.48 -10.62 3.15
N ASP A 54 1.51 -11.53 3.26
CA ASP A 54 0.08 -11.21 3.17
C ASP A 54 -0.34 -10.14 4.17
N ARG A 55 0.14 -10.21 5.42
CA ARG A 55 -0.26 -9.28 6.47
C ARG A 55 0.16 -7.85 6.13
N ASP A 56 1.41 -7.65 5.71
CA ASP A 56 1.93 -6.34 5.35
C ASP A 56 1.26 -5.81 4.08
N PHE A 57 1.07 -6.67 3.08
CA PHE A 57 0.39 -6.30 1.84
C PHE A 57 -1.06 -5.85 2.09
N PHE A 58 -1.86 -6.66 2.79
CA PHE A 58 -3.27 -6.35 3.02
C PHE A 58 -3.46 -5.21 4.04
N SER A 59 -2.50 -4.97 4.94
CA SER A 59 -2.54 -3.81 5.84
C SER A 59 -2.33 -2.51 5.08
N GLU A 60 -1.36 -2.48 4.16
CA GLU A 60 -1.11 -1.32 3.31
C GLU A 60 -2.29 -1.07 2.36
N MET A 61 -2.86 -2.13 1.79
CA MET A 61 -4.08 -2.03 0.98
C MET A 61 -5.27 -1.48 1.77
N ASP A 62 -5.47 -1.89 3.03
CA ASP A 62 -6.56 -1.37 3.88
C ASP A 62 -6.41 0.13 4.15
N ARG A 63 -5.19 0.59 4.43
CA ARG A 63 -4.89 2.02 4.57
C ARG A 63 -5.15 2.76 3.25
N LEU A 64 -4.67 2.22 2.15
CA LEU A 64 -4.73 2.85 0.84
C LEU A 64 -6.17 3.11 0.38
N VAL A 65 -7.05 2.11 0.51
CA VAL A 65 -8.45 2.23 0.07
C VAL A 65 -9.31 3.11 0.98
N GLN A 66 -8.80 3.46 2.15
CA GLN A 66 -9.43 4.41 3.07
C GLN A 66 -9.01 5.85 2.76
N VAL A 67 -7.73 6.08 2.48
CA VAL A 67 -7.19 7.42 2.17
C VAL A 67 -7.56 7.86 0.76
N GLU A 68 -7.39 6.96 -0.22
CA GLU A 68 -7.61 7.27 -1.63
C GLU A 68 -8.40 6.12 -2.29
N PRO A 69 -9.75 6.14 -2.17
CA PRO A 69 -10.56 5.10 -2.76
C PRO A 69 -10.46 5.16 -4.30
N PRO A 70 -10.24 4.03 -4.99
CA PRO A 70 -10.19 4.00 -6.45
C PRO A 70 -11.50 4.52 -7.06
N ALA A 71 -11.44 5.67 -7.72
CA ALA A 71 -12.59 6.29 -8.39
C ALA A 71 -13.18 5.43 -9.52
N THR A 72 -12.41 4.46 -10.03
CA THR A 72 -12.84 3.53 -11.08
C THR A 72 -13.79 2.44 -10.58
N LEU A 73 -13.87 2.21 -9.27
CA LEU A 73 -14.75 1.19 -8.69
C LEU A 73 -16.06 1.80 -8.22
N THR A 74 -17.17 1.12 -8.49
CA THR A 74 -18.45 1.48 -7.89
C THR A 74 -18.43 1.27 -6.37
N THR A 75 -19.35 1.91 -5.64
CA THR A 75 -19.45 1.77 -4.18
C THR A 75 -19.61 0.31 -3.73
N SER A 76 -20.34 -0.51 -4.49
CA SER A 76 -20.53 -1.93 -4.21
C SER A 76 -19.24 -2.75 -4.42
N GLU A 77 -18.50 -2.46 -5.49
CA GLU A 77 -17.20 -3.09 -5.75
C GLU A 77 -16.16 -2.72 -4.70
N LEU A 78 -16.10 -1.44 -4.32
CA LEU A 78 -15.21 -0.98 -3.27
C LEU A 78 -15.56 -1.62 -1.90
N ARG A 79 -16.86 -1.80 -1.60
CA ARG A 79 -17.28 -2.57 -0.41
C ARG A 79 -16.83 -4.02 -0.49
N ARG A 80 -16.95 -4.67 -1.64
CA ARG A 80 -16.50 -6.05 -1.85
C ARG A 80 -14.98 -6.18 -1.66
N MET A 81 -14.20 -5.29 -2.26
CA MET A 81 -12.75 -5.25 -2.12
C MET A 81 -12.34 -5.06 -0.65
N ARG A 82 -12.96 -4.12 0.07
CA ARG A 82 -12.73 -3.93 1.52
C ARG A 82 -13.10 -5.15 2.37
N SER A 83 -14.12 -5.91 1.99
CA SER A 83 -14.46 -7.14 2.69
C SER A 83 -13.39 -8.22 2.50
N VAL A 84 -12.84 -8.37 1.29
CA VAL A 84 -11.74 -9.30 1.01
C VAL A 84 -10.49 -8.93 1.80
N ILE A 85 -10.08 -7.66 1.78
CA ILE A 85 -8.92 -7.16 2.51
C ILE A 85 -9.03 -7.50 4.01
N ARG A 86 -10.18 -7.18 4.64
CA ARG A 86 -10.42 -7.49 6.05
C ARG A 86 -10.42 -9.00 6.34
N GLN A 87 -10.99 -9.80 5.45
CA GLN A 87 -10.99 -11.25 5.59
C GLN A 87 -9.56 -11.81 5.56
N ARG A 88 -8.73 -11.35 4.62
CA ARG A 88 -7.33 -11.78 4.49
C ARG A 88 -6.51 -11.37 5.71
N LEU A 89 -6.73 -10.16 6.24
CA LEU A 89 -6.11 -9.72 7.49
C LEU A 89 -6.52 -10.57 8.70
N TRP A 90 -7.78 -11.00 8.77
CA TRP A 90 -8.25 -11.86 9.85
C TRP A 90 -7.62 -13.26 9.80
N MET A 91 -7.37 -13.80 8.60
CA MET A 91 -6.72 -15.10 8.40
C MET A 91 -5.20 -15.05 8.64
N ALA A 92 -4.55 -13.91 8.36
CA ALA A 92 -3.12 -13.71 8.53
C ALA A 92 -2.72 -13.30 9.98
N ARG A 93 -3.57 -13.65 10.96
CA ARG A 93 -3.39 -13.32 12.38
C ARG A 93 -2.46 -14.29 13.09
#